data_AF-A0A351UPM7-F1
#
_entry.id   AF-A0A351UPM7-F1
#
_cell.length_a   1.000
_cell.length_b   1.000
_cell.length_c   1.000
_cell.angle_alpha   90.00
_cell.angle_beta   90.00
_cell.angle_gamma   90.00
#
_symmetry.space_group_name_H-M   'P 1'
#
loop_
_entity.id
_entity.type
_entity.pdbx_description
1 polymer ?
#
loop_
_entity_poly.entity_id
_entity_poly.type
_entity_poly.pdbx_seq_one_letter_code
_entity_poly.pdbx_strand_id
1 'polypeptide(L)'
;MADRLLELRKKIDGLDARVAGLLARRFKLARAITREGLKKKPVDPAREKRVLANAAAAAGDKAFREAVRAIFSEVIRQTKKIQKC
;
A
#
# COMPACT_ATOMS: atom_id res chain seq x y z
N MET A 1 27.34 20.31 5.64
CA MET A 1 27.03 19.00 5.00
C MET A 1 26.00 18.20 5.78
N ALA A 2 26.10 18.15 7.12
CA ALA A 2 25.09 17.50 7.96
C ALA A 2 23.68 18.10 7.82
N ASP A 3 23.58 19.42 7.62
CA ASP A 3 22.29 20.12 7.57
C ASP A 3 21.44 19.72 6.36
N ARG A 4 22.06 19.56 5.17
CA ARG A 4 21.33 19.14 3.97
C ARG A 4 20.80 17.71 4.10
N LEU A 5 21.57 16.82 4.74
CA LEU A 5 21.12 15.45 5.03
C LEU A 5 19.95 15.45 6.03
N LEU A 6 20.03 16.28 7.07
CA LEU A 6 18.97 16.42 8.06
C LEU A 6 17.66 16.93 7.42
N GLU A 7 17.75 17.94 6.56
CA GLU A 7 16.59 18.48 5.86
C GLU A 7 15.96 17.47 4.89
N LEU A 8 16.76 16.64 4.21
CA LEU A 8 16.22 15.55 3.40
C LEU A 8 15.50 14.49 4.24
N ARG A 9 16.05 14.13 5.41
CA ARG A 9 15.42 13.17 6.33
C ARG A 9 14.09 13.68 6.86
N LYS A 10 14.01 14.94 7.29
CA LYS A 10 12.73 15.56 7.73
C LYS A 10 11.66 15.51 6.65
N LYS A 11 12.05 15.70 5.37
CA LYS A 11 11.11 15.58 4.25
C LYS A 11 10.62 14.14 4.06
N ILE A 12 11.50 13.15 4.26
CA ILE A 12 11.12 11.73 4.26
C ILE A 12 10.15 11.43 5.40
N ASP A 13 10.45 11.87 6.63
CA ASP A 13 9.59 11.64 7.79
C ASP A 13 8.16 12.18 7.55
N GLY A 14 8.06 13.38 6.96
CA GLY A 14 6.78 13.96 6.57
C GLY A 14 6.03 13.16 5.50
N LEU A 15 6.73 12.55 4.55
CA LEU A 15 6.13 11.65 3.56
C LEU A 15 5.68 10.34 4.21
N ASP A 16 6.49 9.76 5.09
CA ASP A 16 6.18 8.49 5.75
C ASP A 16 4.94 8.59 6.64
N ALA A 17 4.78 9.70 7.37
CA ALA A 17 3.57 9.97 8.13
C ALA A 17 2.32 10.01 7.22
N ARG A 18 2.43 10.59 6.02
CA ARG A 18 1.34 10.63 5.04
C ARG A 18 1.07 9.24 4.47
N VAL A 19 2.10 8.47 4.17
CA VAL A 19 1.97 7.07 3.71
C VAL A 19 1.24 6.23 4.75
N ALA A 20 1.62 6.34 6.03
CA ALA A 20 0.95 5.64 7.12
C ALA A 20 -0.54 6.00 7.20
N GLY A 21 -0.88 7.29 7.11
CA GLY A 21 -2.28 7.76 7.06
C GLY A 21 -3.07 7.21 5.88
N LEU A 22 -2.48 7.16 4.69
CA LEU A 22 -3.11 6.58 3.49
C LEU A 22 -3.32 5.07 3.63
N LEU A 23 -2.34 4.34 4.18
CA LEU A 23 -2.47 2.91 4.45
C LEU A 23 -3.60 2.63 5.44
N ALA A 24 -3.69 3.38 6.53
CA ALA A 24 -4.78 3.25 7.50
C ALA A 24 -6.16 3.46 6.85
N ARG A 25 -6.31 4.50 6.02
CA ARG A 25 -7.56 4.74 5.26
C ARG A 25 -7.89 3.60 4.30
N ARG A 26 -6.88 3.10 3.58
CA ARG A 26 -7.03 1.95 2.67
C ARG A 26 -7.49 0.70 3.41
N PHE A 27 -6.91 0.41 4.58
CA PHE A 27 -7.29 -0.75 5.40
C PHE A 27 -8.69 -0.62 6.01
N LYS A 28 -9.12 0.59 6.38
CA LYS A 28 -10.52 0.84 6.80
C LYS A 28 -11.51 0.45 5.70
N LEU A 29 -11.22 0.80 4.44
CA LEU A 29 -12.03 0.38 3.29
C LEU A 29 -12.01 -1.14 3.09
N ALA A 30 -10.85 -1.77 3.22
CA ALA A 30 -10.76 -3.23 3.11
C ALA A 30 -11.61 -3.95 4.17
N ARG A 31 -11.65 -3.43 5.41
CA ARG A 31 -12.51 -3.95 6.47
C ARG A 31 -14.00 -3.73 6.19
N ALA A 32 -14.36 -2.58 5.59
CA ALA A 32 -15.73 -2.31 5.18
C ALA A 32 -16.21 -3.30 4.10
N ILE A 33 -15.36 -3.63 3.12
CA ILE A 33 -15.66 -4.63 2.08
C ILE A 33 -16.04 -6.00 2.70
N THR A 34 -15.35 -6.44 3.76
CA THR A 34 -15.70 -7.68 4.46
C THR A 34 -17.09 -7.60 5.11
N ARG A 35 -17.46 -6.44 5.68
CA ARG A 35 -18.78 -6.22 6.31
C ARG A 35 -19.91 -6.28 5.28
N GLU A 36 -19.69 -5.71 4.10
CA GLU A 36 -20.72 -5.54 3.04
C GLU A 36 -20.99 -6.80 2.19
N GLY A 37 -20.22 -7.88 2.33
CA GLY A 37 -20.56 -9.12 1.59
C GLY A 37 -19.41 -10.07 1.27
N LEU A 38 -18.16 -9.72 1.55
CA LEU A 38 -17.01 -10.58 1.25
C LEU A 38 -16.80 -11.72 2.27
N LYS A 39 -17.86 -12.20 2.93
CA LYS A 39 -17.80 -13.18 4.04
C LYS A 39 -17.18 -14.54 3.68
N LYS A 40 -17.02 -14.88 2.39
CA LYS A 40 -16.63 -16.24 1.98
C LYS A 40 -15.39 -16.36 1.09
N LYS A 41 -14.83 -15.27 0.53
CA LYS A 41 -13.61 -15.35 -0.32
C LYS A 41 -12.70 -14.13 -0.15
N PRO A 42 -11.79 -14.14 0.84
CA PRO A 42 -10.78 -13.07 1.01
C PRO A 42 -9.68 -13.06 -0.07
N VAL A 43 -9.79 -13.89 -1.10
CA VAL A 43 -8.80 -14.05 -2.17
C VAL A 43 -9.48 -13.80 -3.51
N ASP A 44 -9.03 -12.75 -4.20
CA ASP A 44 -9.42 -12.42 -5.57
C ASP A 44 -8.15 -12.16 -6.38
N PRO A 45 -7.59 -13.21 -7.02
CA PRO A 45 -6.31 -13.10 -7.75
C PRO A 45 -6.36 -12.09 -8.89
N ALA A 46 -7.50 -11.94 -9.55
CA ALA A 46 -7.67 -10.98 -10.63
C ALA A 46 -7.61 -9.54 -10.09
N ARG A 47 -8.26 -9.27 -8.96
CA ARG A 47 -8.17 -7.97 -8.28
C ARG A 47 -6.76 -7.68 -7.81
N GLU A 48 -6.06 -8.67 -7.24
CA GLU A 48 -4.69 -8.54 -6.75
C GLU A 48 -3.71 -8.20 -7.88
N LYS A 49 -3.79 -8.92 -9.01
CA LYS A 49 -2.98 -8.63 -10.20
C LYS A 49 -3.19 -7.20 -10.70
N ARG A 50 -4.44 -6.71 -10.69
CA ARG A 50 -4.77 -5.32 -11.04
C ARG A 50 -4.19 -4.31 -10.06
N VAL A 51 -4.22 -4.58 -8.75
CA VAL A 51 -3.59 -3.69 -7.74
C VAL A 51 -2.10 -3.53 -8.02
N LEU A 52 -1.40 -4.64 -8.25
CA LEU A 52 0.05 -4.63 -8.52
C LEU A 52 0.39 -3.91 -9.82
N ALA A 53 -0.38 -4.13 -10.88
CA ALA A 53 -0.19 -3.43 -12.15
C ALA A 53 -0.39 -1.91 -12.01
N ASN A 54 -1.47 -1.49 -11.33
CA ASN A 54 -1.75 -0.07 -11.10
C ASN A 54 -0.67 0.59 -10.25
N ALA A 55 -0.17 -0.09 -9.21
CA ALA A 55 0.89 0.43 -8.35
C ALA A 55 2.21 0.61 -9.13
N ALA A 56 2.60 -0.39 -9.93
CA ALA A 56 3.78 -0.30 -10.78
C ALA A 56 3.66 0.82 -11.82
N ALA A 57 2.49 1.01 -12.43
CA ALA A 57 2.26 2.13 -13.35
C ALA A 57 2.34 3.49 -12.66
N ALA A 58 1.78 3.61 -11.45
CA ALA A 58 1.78 4.84 -10.67
C ALA A 58 3.17 5.25 -10.14
N ALA A 59 4.13 4.32 -10.07
CA ALA A 59 5.50 4.60 -9.67
C ALA A 59 6.23 5.54 -10.66
N GLY A 60 5.74 5.66 -11.89
CA GLY A 60 6.33 6.48 -12.95
C GLY A 60 7.63 5.87 -13.48
N ASP A 61 8.73 6.16 -12.79
CA ASP A 61 10.08 5.72 -13.16
C ASP A 61 10.17 4.19 -13.13
N LYS A 62 10.74 3.63 -14.20
CA LYS A 62 11.00 2.19 -14.35
C LYS A 62 11.85 1.65 -13.19
N ALA A 63 12.79 2.43 -12.67
CA ALA A 63 13.65 2.05 -11.57
C ALA A 63 12.88 1.77 -10.27
N PHE A 64 11.72 2.42 -10.07
CA PHE A 64 10.94 2.29 -8.84
C PHE A 64 9.79 1.29 -8.94
N ARG A 65 9.44 0.82 -10.14
CA ARG A 65 8.26 -0.05 -10.36
C ARG A 65 8.30 -1.33 -9.57
N GLU A 66 9.44 -2.02 -9.56
CA GLU A 66 9.59 -3.29 -8.83
C GLU A 66 9.52 -3.08 -7.32
N ALA A 67 10.16 -2.03 -6.80
CA ALA A 67 10.10 -1.69 -5.39
C ALA A 67 8.66 -1.36 -4.94
N VAL A 68 7.94 -0.53 -5.71
CA VAL A 68 6.54 -0.19 -5.43
C VAL A 68 5.65 -1.44 -5.54
N ARG A 69 5.87 -2.29 -6.54
CA ARG A 69 5.15 -3.57 -6.69
C ARG A 69 5.36 -4.49 -5.49
N ALA A 70 6.59 -4.60 -4.97
CA ALA A 70 6.90 -5.41 -3.81
C ALA A 70 6.17 -4.88 -2.56
N ILE A 71 6.19 -3.57 -2.32
CA ILE A 71 5.45 -2.94 -1.22
C ILE A 71 3.95 -3.21 -1.35
N PHE A 72 3.37 -3.08 -2.55
CA PHE A 72 1.94 -3.36 -2.73
C PHE A 72 1.57 -4.83 -2.57
N SER A 73 2.49 -5.76 -2.86
CA SER A 73 2.31 -7.18 -2.52
C SER A 73 2.17 -7.36 -1.01
N GLU A 74 2.98 -6.64 -0.23
CA GLU A 74 2.88 -6.63 1.23
C GLU A 74 1.58 -6.01 1.72
N VAL A 75 1.16 -4.89 1.13
CA VAL A 75 -0.13 -4.25 1.45
C VAL A 75 -1.30 -5.21 1.20
N ILE A 76 -1.28 -5.99 0.11
CA ILE A 76 -2.28 -7.04 -0.16
C ILE A 76 -2.22 -8.12 0.91
N ARG A 77 -1.02 -8.58 1.30
CA ARG A 77 -0.84 -9.58 2.36
C ARG A 77 -1.47 -9.12 3.68
N GLN A 78 -1.23 -7.87 4.09
CA GLN A 78 -1.82 -7.29 5.31
C GLN A 78 -3.33 -7.11 5.19
N THR A 79 -3.82 -6.73 4.00
CA THR A 79 -5.25 -6.63 3.71
C THR A 79 -5.96 -7.96 3.99
N LYS A 80 -5.42 -9.07 3.49
CA LYS A 80 -5.97 -10.41 3.73
C LYS A 80 -6.02 -10.77 5.21
N LYS A 81 -5.03 -10.36 6.01
CA LYS A 81 -5.04 -10.59 7.48
C LYS A 81 -6.17 -9.82 8.14
N ILE A 82 -6.32 -8.53 7.82
CA ILE A 82 -7.39 -7.68 8.36
C ILE A 82 -8.78 -8.21 8.00
N GLN A 83 -8.95 -8.77 6.80
CA GLN A 83 -10.23 -9.29 6.32
C GLN A 83 -10.56 -10.71 6.83
N LYS A 84 -9.59 -11.41 7.42
CA LYS A 84 -9.78 -12.73 8.06
C LYS A 84 -10.22 -12.62 9.52
N CYS A 85 -10.03 -11.47 10.16
CA CYS A 85 -10.56 -11.13 11.48
C CYS A 85 -12.01 -10.66 11.37
#